data_AF-A0A813I3C0-F1
#
_entry.id   AF-A0A813I3C0-F1
#
_cell.length_a   1.000
_cell.length_b   1.000
_cell.length_c   1.000
_cell.angle_alpha   90.00
_cell.angle_beta   90.00
_cell.angle_gamma   90.00
#
_symmetry.space_group_name_H-M   'P 1'
#
loop_
_entity.id
_entity.type
_entity.pdbx_description
1 polymer ?
#
loop_
_entity_poly.entity_id
_entity_poly.type
_entity_poly.pdbx_seq_one_letter_code
_entity_poly.pdbx_strand_id
1 'polypeptide(L)'
;VLQQLLWAKALASQVMSFSAASSSTRKPRAMCERGNASKVAGGPRHGRPGQRGQPPSTPTTASSGATSGSTAPFARNAAARAWAALHLAAGEAPAQSAGRQEPWDSSPEDAARLAAAMAPDNEGASRLLLEIAVLVFAMGCRLGCSGKARLLALPLAQAAANRLTAAARASANCDDSARAAQKAVEVLAAVAEIAIAGGAGGLQATAQLRPSYIDFLAYLTVSSRVYRMWLKSEVCSWLERVESQLLSAHLDSQDDQDRKNIALFGYKNVENKESRTSIQGGFLPELDPKLTPRRRIAQVLHADKPTINLDKRCLSCSGSPATTLAGFKLACLQYSPSAVEYRRVSYSRAELISLRLDLLHQAQEQLKAAPG
;
A
#
# COMPACT_ATOMS: atom_id res chain seq x y z
N VAL A 1 -1.53 9.33 8.88
CA VAL A 1 -0.25 8.81 9.44
C VAL A 1 -0.17 7.29 9.38
N LEU A 2 -0.98 6.56 10.15
CA LEU A 2 -0.89 5.09 10.32
C LEU A 2 -0.85 4.32 8.98
N GLN A 3 -1.75 4.64 8.05
CA GLN A 3 -1.80 3.99 6.74
C GLN A 3 -0.47 4.09 5.97
N GLN A 4 0.18 5.26 5.96
CA GLN A 4 1.44 5.46 5.25
C GLN A 4 2.58 4.64 5.88
N LEU A 5 2.63 4.63 7.20
CA LEU A 5 3.62 3.88 7.97
C LEU A 5 3.47 2.36 7.78
N LEU A 6 2.23 1.84 7.78
CA LEU A 6 1.95 0.43 7.53
C LEU A 6 2.40 0.01 6.13
N TRP A 7 2.10 0.80 5.10
CA TRP A 7 2.59 0.54 3.76
C TRP A 7 4.12 0.60 3.68
N ALA A 8 4.76 1.57 4.36
CA ALA A 8 6.21 1.66 4.43
C ALA A 8 6.82 0.39 5.04
N LYS A 9 6.28 -0.11 6.15
CA LYS A 9 6.70 -1.35 6.81
C LYS A 9 6.52 -2.58 5.92
N ALA A 10 5.36 -2.71 5.26
CA ALA A 10 5.08 -3.83 4.36
C ALA A 10 6.11 -3.89 3.21
N LEU A 11 6.39 -2.74 2.58
CA LEU A 11 7.38 -2.62 1.51
C LEU A 11 8.81 -2.91 2.01
N ALA A 12 9.19 -2.38 3.17
CA ALA A 12 10.49 -2.66 3.79
C ALA A 12 10.66 -4.16 4.11
N SER A 13 9.61 -4.82 4.61
CA SER A 13 9.62 -6.26 4.87
C SER A 13 9.85 -7.09 3.60
N GLN A 14 9.24 -6.70 2.48
CA GLN A 14 9.49 -7.33 1.18
C GLN A 14 10.97 -7.19 0.78
N VAL A 15 11.52 -5.98 0.83
CA VAL A 15 12.93 -5.70 0.51
C VAL A 15 13.89 -6.57 1.33
N MET A 16 13.63 -6.70 2.64
CA MET A 16 14.48 -7.48 3.54
C MET A 16 14.40 -8.99 3.27
N SER A 17 13.26 -9.49 2.82
CA SER A 17 13.05 -10.92 2.53
C SER A 17 13.77 -11.38 1.26
N PHE A 18 13.92 -10.52 0.26
CA PHE A 18 14.62 -10.86 -1.00
C PHE A 18 16.13 -11.06 -0.83
N SER A 19 16.73 -10.54 0.24
CA SER A 19 18.18 -10.54 0.43
C SER A 19 18.77 -11.89 0.85
N ALA A 20 17.95 -12.85 1.32
CA ALA A 20 18.45 -14.13 1.82
C ALA A 20 18.64 -15.20 0.72
N ALA A 21 17.97 -15.05 -0.42
CA ALA A 21 17.91 -16.12 -1.43
C ALA A 21 18.97 -16.01 -2.54
N SER A 22 19.59 -14.84 -2.75
CA SER A 22 20.43 -14.59 -3.94
C SER A 22 21.94 -14.70 -3.72
N SER A 23 22.41 -15.00 -2.50
CA SER A 23 23.84 -15.06 -2.19
C SER A 23 24.48 -16.46 -2.25
N SER A 24 23.74 -17.55 -2.51
CA SER A 24 24.27 -18.90 -2.30
C SER A 24 25.00 -19.58 -3.47
N THR A 25 25.13 -18.98 -4.66
CA THR A 25 25.73 -19.70 -5.83
C THR A 25 26.79 -18.96 -6.64
N ARG A 26 27.33 -17.82 -6.17
CA ARG A 26 28.57 -17.29 -6.78
C ARG A 26 29.78 -18.03 -6.23
N LYS A 27 30.09 -19.16 -6.88
CA LYS A 27 31.37 -19.87 -6.80
C LYS A 27 32.49 -18.83 -6.90
N PRO A 28 33.44 -18.75 -5.94
CA PRO A 28 34.53 -17.79 -6.02
C PRO A 28 35.30 -18.04 -7.32
N ARG A 29 35.26 -17.07 -8.25
CA ARG A 29 36.16 -17.09 -9.41
C ARG A 29 37.57 -16.94 -8.83
N ALA A 30 38.37 -18.00 -8.96
CA ALA A 30 39.79 -17.97 -8.65
C ALA A 30 40.43 -16.73 -9.29
N MET A 31 41.02 -15.86 -8.47
CA MET A 31 41.91 -14.80 -8.96
C MET A 31 43.10 -15.50 -9.62
N CYS A 32 43.23 -15.38 -10.95
CA CYS A 32 44.52 -15.62 -11.59
C CYS A 32 45.51 -14.57 -11.06
N GLU A 33 46.52 -15.06 -10.34
CA GLU A 33 47.76 -14.32 -10.06
C GLU A 33 48.34 -13.80 -11.38
N ARG A 34 48.40 -12.47 -11.54
CA ARG A 34 49.27 -11.86 -12.54
C ARG A 34 50.66 -11.75 -11.92
N GLY A 35 51.56 -12.58 -12.44
CA GLY A 35 52.98 -12.52 -12.15
C GLY A 35 53.58 -11.16 -12.49
N ASN A 36 54.47 -10.72 -11.60
CA ASN A 36 55.40 -9.61 -11.79
C ASN A 36 56.29 -9.88 -13.02
N ALA A 37 56.36 -8.92 -13.94
CA ALA A 37 57.42 -8.86 -14.95
C ALA A 37 58.19 -7.55 -14.81
N SER A 38 59.48 -7.69 -14.53
CA SER A 38 60.48 -6.65 -14.32
C SER A 38 60.84 -5.87 -15.60
N LYS A 39 61.22 -4.61 -15.36
CA LYS A 39 62.23 -3.76 -16.05
C LYS A 39 62.89 -4.28 -17.33
N VAL A 40 62.87 -3.44 -18.38
CA VAL A 40 64.03 -3.21 -19.28
C VAL A 40 64.12 -1.72 -19.62
N ALA A 41 65.35 -1.20 -19.64
CA ALA A 41 65.74 0.18 -19.83
C ALA A 41 66.08 0.53 -21.30
N GLY A 42 65.96 1.83 -21.62
CA GLY A 42 66.97 2.59 -22.39
C GLY A 42 66.92 2.57 -23.93
N GLY A 43 66.78 3.76 -24.53
CA GLY A 43 67.11 4.03 -25.94
C GLY A 43 66.75 5.46 -26.37
N PRO A 44 67.66 6.27 -26.95
CA PRO A 44 67.44 7.70 -27.17
C PRO A 44 67.24 8.12 -28.65
N ARG A 45 66.72 9.34 -28.80
CA ARG A 45 66.91 10.36 -29.86
C ARG A 45 65.95 10.50 -31.08
N HIS A 46 65.46 11.75 -31.15
CA HIS A 46 65.26 12.67 -32.29
C HIS A 46 64.18 12.42 -33.36
N GLY A 47 63.31 13.44 -33.54
CA GLY A 47 62.94 13.89 -34.90
C GLY A 47 61.51 14.39 -35.12
N ARG A 48 61.41 15.73 -35.22
CA ARG A 48 60.47 16.57 -36.02
C ARG A 48 59.06 16.94 -35.51
N PRO A 49 58.64 18.20 -35.80
CA PRO A 49 57.32 18.74 -35.48
C PRO A 49 56.35 18.51 -36.65
N GLY A 50 55.11 18.16 -36.34
CA GLY A 50 54.04 18.00 -37.33
C GLY A 50 52.70 18.26 -36.68
N GLN A 51 52.05 19.35 -37.10
CA GLN A 51 50.68 19.71 -36.74
C GLN A 51 49.72 18.55 -37.03
N ARG A 52 48.79 18.23 -36.09
CA ARG A 52 47.44 17.79 -36.44
C ARG A 52 46.48 17.81 -35.26
N GLY A 53 45.40 18.56 -35.45
CA GLY A 53 44.04 18.37 -34.93
C GLY A 53 43.87 17.79 -33.53
N GLN A 54 43.39 18.63 -32.61
CA GLN A 54 42.67 18.18 -31.42
C GLN A 54 41.50 17.28 -31.84
N PRO A 55 41.39 16.05 -31.34
CA PRO A 55 40.12 15.33 -31.35
C PRO A 55 39.19 15.94 -30.29
N PRO A 56 37.87 16.01 -30.54
CA PRO A 56 36.92 16.48 -29.55
C PRO A 56 36.94 15.54 -28.34
N SER A 57 37.25 16.11 -27.18
CA SER A 57 37.05 15.48 -25.88
C SER A 57 35.56 15.20 -25.71
N THR A 58 35.14 13.97 -25.99
CA THR A 58 33.86 13.46 -25.52
C THR A 58 33.91 13.41 -23.99
N PRO A 59 32.97 14.04 -23.27
CA PRO A 59 32.88 13.83 -21.83
C PRO A 59 32.51 12.38 -21.59
N THR A 60 33.46 11.62 -21.07
CA THR A 60 33.23 10.30 -20.48
C THR A 60 32.41 10.50 -19.22
N THR A 61 31.11 10.70 -19.36
CA THR A 61 30.16 10.44 -18.29
C THR A 61 30.28 8.95 -18.00
N ALA A 62 31.05 8.62 -16.96
CA ALA A 62 31.01 7.34 -16.31
C ALA A 62 29.59 7.12 -15.79
N SER A 63 28.70 6.66 -16.66
CA SER A 63 27.43 6.09 -16.27
C SER A 63 27.79 4.80 -15.52
N SER A 64 27.64 4.87 -14.21
CA SER A 64 27.68 3.75 -13.28
C SER A 64 26.53 2.79 -13.61
N GLY A 65 26.69 2.08 -14.72
CA GLY A 65 25.90 0.94 -15.13
C GLY A 65 26.22 -0.24 -14.24
N ALA A 66 25.57 -0.30 -13.09
CA ALA A 66 25.35 -1.54 -12.38
C ALA A 66 23.86 -1.66 -12.15
N THR A 67 23.25 -2.54 -12.93
CA THR A 67 21.90 -3.09 -12.82
C THR A 67 21.71 -3.68 -11.41
N SER A 68 21.47 -2.80 -10.44
CA SER A 68 21.10 -3.18 -9.07
C SER A 68 19.68 -3.74 -9.09
N GLY A 69 19.53 -4.90 -8.47
CA GLY A 69 18.38 -5.78 -8.60
C GLY A 69 17.04 -5.14 -8.25
N SER A 70 15.99 -5.82 -8.72
CA SER A 70 14.54 -5.56 -8.63
C SER A 70 13.97 -4.99 -7.31
N THR A 71 14.74 -4.87 -6.23
CA THR A 71 14.30 -4.42 -4.91
C THR A 71 14.40 -2.91 -4.69
N ALA A 72 15.19 -2.19 -5.49
CA ALA A 72 15.34 -0.74 -5.38
C ALA A 72 14.01 0.06 -5.37
N PRO A 73 13.00 -0.23 -6.22
CA PRO A 73 11.75 0.54 -6.20
C PRO A 73 10.96 0.34 -4.89
N PHE A 74 10.98 -0.86 -4.31
CA PHE A 74 10.30 -1.12 -3.05
C PHE A 74 10.96 -0.38 -1.88
N ALA A 75 12.30 -0.34 -1.84
CA ALA A 75 13.03 0.40 -0.80
C ALA A 75 12.78 1.91 -0.88
N ARG A 76 12.79 2.49 -2.08
CA ARG A 76 12.46 3.92 -2.29
C ARG A 76 11.04 4.23 -1.87
N ASN A 77 10.06 3.43 -2.30
CA ASN A 77 8.67 3.62 -1.94
C ASN A 77 8.43 3.46 -0.43
N ALA A 78 9.14 2.53 0.22
CA ALA A 78 9.08 2.36 1.67
C ALA A 78 9.54 3.63 2.40
N ALA A 79 10.72 4.15 2.04
CA ALA A 79 11.26 5.37 2.65
C ALA A 79 10.38 6.60 2.36
N ALA A 80 9.91 6.77 1.11
CA ALA A 80 9.04 7.87 0.72
C ALA A 80 7.73 7.89 1.53
N ARG A 81 7.14 6.72 1.78
CA ARG A 81 5.94 6.61 2.61
C ARG A 81 6.21 6.84 4.09
N ALA A 82 7.34 6.35 4.62
CA ALA A 82 7.74 6.65 6.00
C ALA A 82 7.92 8.17 6.19
N TRP A 83 8.53 8.83 5.22
CA TRP A 83 8.71 10.28 5.21
C TRP A 83 7.38 11.04 5.09
N ALA A 84 6.47 10.60 4.22
CA ALA A 84 5.12 11.17 4.14
C ALA A 84 4.33 10.98 5.44
N ALA A 85 4.53 9.87 6.16
CA ALA A 85 3.93 9.66 7.47
C ALA A 85 4.43 10.68 8.51
N LEU A 86 5.71 11.06 8.43
CA LEU A 86 6.31 12.10 9.28
C LEU A 86 5.67 13.46 9.06
N HIS A 87 5.57 13.92 7.81
CA HIS A 87 4.91 15.20 7.50
C HIS A 87 3.45 15.22 7.99
N LEU A 88 2.69 14.16 7.71
CA LEU A 88 1.31 14.05 8.18
C LEU A 88 1.21 14.07 9.72
N ALA A 89 2.19 13.51 10.43
CA ALA A 89 2.21 13.51 11.89
C ALA A 89 2.60 14.88 12.47
N ALA A 90 3.40 15.64 11.73
CA ALA A 90 3.72 17.04 12.02
C ALA A 90 2.60 18.02 11.62
N GLY A 91 1.49 17.55 11.05
CA GLY A 91 0.40 18.40 10.58
C GLY A 91 0.68 19.08 9.23
N GLU A 92 1.75 18.70 8.55
CA GLU A 92 2.09 19.20 7.23
C GLU A 92 1.49 18.30 6.13
N ALA A 93 0.95 18.91 5.07
CA ALA A 93 0.56 18.16 3.89
C ALA A 93 1.83 17.62 3.21
N PRO A 94 1.95 16.31 2.93
CA PRO A 94 3.09 15.80 2.18
C PRO A 94 3.07 16.49 0.81
N ALA A 95 4.21 17.01 0.37
CA ALA A 95 4.30 17.73 -0.90
C ALA A 95 3.73 16.86 -2.04
N GLN A 96 2.51 17.17 -2.48
CA GLN A 96 1.82 16.43 -3.54
C GLN A 96 2.32 16.86 -4.93
N SER A 97 3.24 17.83 -5.01
CA SER A 97 3.55 18.58 -6.22
C SER A 97 4.62 17.89 -7.08
N ALA A 98 4.15 17.22 -8.13
CA ALA A 98 4.76 17.04 -9.46
C ALA A 98 6.16 16.38 -9.62
N GLY A 99 6.91 16.16 -8.55
CA GLY A 99 8.17 15.42 -8.55
C GLY A 99 8.21 14.45 -7.38
N ARG A 100 8.65 13.21 -7.60
CA ARG A 100 8.97 12.30 -6.48
C ARG A 100 10.17 12.88 -5.75
N GLN A 101 9.94 13.76 -4.77
CA GLN A 101 11.00 14.18 -3.86
C GLN A 101 11.38 12.95 -3.03
N GLU A 102 12.61 12.48 -3.21
CA GLU A 102 13.07 11.34 -2.43
C GLU A 102 13.44 11.85 -1.02
N PRO A 103 13.21 11.07 0.05
CA PRO A 103 13.46 11.52 1.42
C PRO A 103 14.89 12.04 1.63
N TRP A 104 15.86 11.49 0.91
CA TRP A 104 17.28 11.86 0.98
C TRP A 104 17.65 13.17 0.27
N ASP A 105 16.67 13.83 -0.35
CA ASP A 105 16.83 15.20 -0.85
C ASP A 105 16.45 16.24 0.21
N SER A 106 15.81 15.82 1.31
CA SER A 106 15.52 16.69 2.46
C SER A 106 16.77 16.99 3.28
N SER A 107 16.79 18.15 3.94
CA SER A 107 17.87 18.51 4.85
C SER A 107 17.71 17.84 6.23
N PRO A 108 18.79 17.60 6.99
CA PRO A 108 18.69 17.13 8.37
C PRO A 108 17.96 18.14 9.27
N GLU A 109 18.02 19.43 8.94
CA GLU A 109 17.28 20.49 9.63
C GLU A 109 15.77 20.34 9.43
N ASP A 110 15.31 19.95 8.24
CA ASP A 110 13.90 19.62 7.99
C ASP A 110 13.44 18.46 8.87
N ALA A 111 14.26 17.41 9.00
CA ALA A 111 13.96 16.27 9.86
C ALA A 111 13.81 16.69 11.33
N ALA A 112 14.73 17.53 11.82
CA ALA A 112 14.68 18.08 13.17
C ALA A 112 13.44 18.97 13.38
N ARG A 113 13.11 19.84 12.41
CA ARG A 113 11.91 20.68 12.44
C ARG A 113 10.64 19.84 12.52
N LEU A 114 10.51 18.82 11.67
CA LEU A 114 9.35 17.92 11.65
C LEU A 114 9.21 17.16 12.98
N ALA A 115 10.32 16.69 13.55
CA ALA A 115 10.31 16.06 14.86
C ALA A 115 9.85 17.02 15.96
N ALA A 116 10.34 18.27 15.95
CA ALA A 116 9.93 19.29 16.89
C ALA A 116 8.45 19.67 16.77
N ALA A 117 7.89 19.66 15.56
CA ALA A 117 6.48 19.94 15.30
C ALA A 117 5.52 18.86 15.83
N MET A 118 5.99 17.62 15.99
CA MET A 118 5.18 16.56 16.61
C MET A 118 5.04 16.77 18.12
N ALA A 119 3.83 16.61 18.65
CA ALA A 119 3.51 16.81 20.07
C ALA A 119 4.52 16.10 21.01
N PRO A 120 5.22 16.83 21.91
CA PRO A 120 6.29 16.27 22.73
C PRO A 120 5.79 15.31 23.80
N ASP A 121 4.57 15.52 24.30
CA ASP A 121 4.01 14.75 25.43
C ASP A 121 3.33 13.44 24.99
N ASN A 122 3.26 13.19 23.69
CA ASN A 122 2.66 11.97 23.16
C ASN A 122 3.73 10.88 23.00
N GLU A 123 3.66 9.85 23.83
CA GLU A 123 4.55 8.69 23.75
C GLU A 123 4.48 8.02 22.36
N GLY A 124 3.28 7.94 21.78
CA GLY A 124 3.05 7.43 20.42
C GLY A 124 3.80 8.23 19.35
N ALA A 125 3.92 9.55 19.53
CA ALA A 125 4.70 10.40 18.61
C ALA A 125 6.20 10.08 18.69
N SER A 126 6.70 9.80 19.89
CA SER A 126 8.12 9.44 20.10
C SER A 126 8.46 8.08 19.53
N ARG A 127 7.58 7.09 19.70
CA ARG A 127 7.71 5.76 19.07
C ARG A 127 7.66 5.87 17.54
N LEU A 128 6.74 6.67 17.00
CA LEU A 128 6.64 6.94 15.56
C LEU A 128 7.93 7.55 14.98
N LEU A 129 8.54 8.52 15.67
CA LEU A 129 9.81 9.12 15.26
C LEU A 129 10.93 8.08 15.16
N LEU A 130 11.03 7.21 16.17
CA LEU A 130 12.03 6.13 16.16
C LEU A 130 11.81 5.16 15.00
N GLU A 131 10.56 4.76 14.75
CA GLU A 131 10.25 3.87 13.63
C GLU A 131 10.63 4.47 12.27
N ILE A 132 10.28 5.74 12.05
CA ILE A 132 10.56 6.44 10.80
C ILE A 132 12.08 6.58 10.62
N ALA A 133 12.81 6.93 11.68
CA ALA A 133 14.28 6.99 11.67
C ALA A 133 14.89 5.65 11.22
N VAL A 134 14.44 4.55 11.81
CA VAL A 134 14.89 3.19 11.48
C VAL A 134 14.58 2.84 10.02
N LEU A 135 13.35 3.10 9.56
CA LEU A 135 12.93 2.78 8.19
C LEU A 135 13.73 3.57 7.15
N VAL A 136 13.88 4.88 7.36
CA VAL A 136 14.65 5.76 6.46
C VAL A 136 16.11 5.30 6.39
N PHE A 137 16.73 5.02 7.54
CA PHE A 137 18.10 4.53 7.60
C PHE A 137 18.26 3.18 6.89
N ALA A 138 17.45 2.19 7.25
CA ALA A 138 17.54 0.84 6.69
C ALA A 138 17.33 0.82 5.17
N MET A 139 16.33 1.55 4.66
CA MET A 139 16.06 1.63 3.23
C MET A 139 17.13 2.43 2.50
N GLY A 140 17.64 3.50 3.09
CA GLY A 140 18.76 4.26 2.52
C GLY A 140 20.04 3.43 2.40
N CYS A 141 20.35 2.61 3.40
CA CYS A 141 21.45 1.63 3.31
C CYS A 141 21.26 0.66 2.14
N ARG A 142 20.04 0.16 1.92
CA ARG A 142 19.73 -0.74 0.79
C ARG A 142 19.87 -0.08 -0.57
N LEU A 143 19.74 1.24 -0.63
CA LEU A 143 19.87 2.03 -1.86
C LEU A 143 21.30 2.55 -2.09
N GLY A 144 22.25 2.26 -1.19
CA GLY A 144 23.61 2.80 -1.28
C GLY A 144 23.72 4.26 -0.85
N CYS A 145 22.68 4.82 -0.23
CA CYS A 145 22.61 6.21 0.24
C CYS A 145 22.79 6.31 1.77
N SER A 146 23.61 5.44 2.37
CA SER A 146 23.75 5.31 3.83
C SER A 146 24.15 6.61 4.53
N GLY A 147 25.03 7.41 3.92
CA GLY A 147 25.47 8.70 4.48
C GLY A 147 24.33 9.70 4.64
N LYS A 148 23.55 9.92 3.57
CA LYS A 148 22.39 10.83 3.58
C LYS A 148 21.27 10.31 4.49
N ALA A 149 20.95 9.02 4.39
CA ALA A 149 19.90 8.40 5.19
C ALA A 149 20.18 8.48 6.69
N ARG A 150 21.45 8.38 7.08
CA ARG A 150 21.89 8.59 8.45
C ARG A 150 21.74 10.04 8.92
N LEU A 151 22.21 11.00 8.11
CA LEU A 151 22.07 12.44 8.46
C LEU A 151 20.60 12.81 8.70
N LEU A 152 19.69 12.21 7.96
CA LEU A 152 18.25 12.40 8.14
C LEU A 152 17.67 11.63 9.33
N ALA A 153 18.09 10.39 9.56
CA ALA A 153 17.55 9.55 10.63
C ALA A 153 18.02 9.98 12.03
N LEU A 154 19.24 10.53 12.14
CA LEU A 154 19.85 10.90 13.42
C LEU A 154 19.01 11.91 14.24
N PRO A 155 18.57 13.07 13.72
CA PRO A 155 17.77 14.02 14.49
C PRO A 155 16.41 13.43 14.93
N LEU A 156 15.81 12.55 14.11
CA LEU A 156 14.57 11.86 14.47
C LEU A 156 14.78 10.89 15.64
N ALA A 157 15.86 10.10 15.60
CA ALA A 157 16.21 9.16 16.67
C ALA A 157 16.57 9.89 17.98
N GLN A 158 17.31 11.00 17.89
CA GLN A 158 17.66 11.83 19.06
C GLN A 158 16.40 12.42 19.71
N ALA A 159 15.48 12.97 18.92
CA ALA A 159 14.21 13.48 19.42
C ALA A 159 13.39 12.38 20.11
N ALA A 160 13.28 11.20 19.49
CA ALA A 160 12.60 10.05 20.08
C ALA A 160 13.24 9.60 21.41
N ALA A 161 14.57 9.48 21.45
CA ALA A 161 15.30 9.06 22.65
C ALA A 161 15.14 10.03 23.81
N ASN A 162 15.23 11.34 23.54
CA ASN A 162 15.05 12.37 24.55
C ASN A 162 13.64 12.31 25.16
N ARG A 163 12.61 12.18 24.32
CA ARG A 163 11.21 12.11 24.77
C ARG A 163 10.89 10.83 25.53
N LEU A 164 11.30 9.67 25.02
CA LEU A 164 11.07 8.38 25.70
C LEU A 164 11.83 8.30 27.02
N THR A 165 13.04 8.85 27.10
CA THR A 165 13.79 8.93 28.36
C THR A 165 13.10 9.85 29.36
N ALA A 166 12.57 10.99 28.92
CA ALA A 166 11.79 11.89 29.77
C ALA A 166 10.51 11.22 30.29
N ALA A 167 9.77 10.53 29.42
CA ALA A 167 8.58 9.77 29.78
C ALA A 167 8.88 8.63 30.78
N ALA A 168 9.95 7.86 30.56
CA ALA A 168 10.37 6.79 31.46
C ALA A 168 10.78 7.30 32.86
N ARG A 169 11.39 8.48 32.94
CA ARG A 169 11.68 9.13 34.24
C ARG A 169 10.40 9.54 34.97
N ALA A 170 9.37 9.95 34.23
CA ALA A 170 8.09 10.33 34.81
C ALA A 170 7.26 9.11 35.26
N SER A 171 7.36 7.97 34.57
CA SER A 171 6.47 6.82 34.79
C SER A 171 6.93 5.81 35.85
N ALA A 172 8.11 5.99 36.48
CA ALA A 172 8.77 5.03 37.40
C ALA A 172 8.98 3.61 36.84
N ASN A 173 8.47 3.31 35.65
CA ASN A 173 8.62 2.06 34.93
C ASN A 173 9.73 2.21 33.91
N CYS A 174 10.72 1.33 34.00
CA CYS A 174 11.76 1.21 32.99
C CYS A 174 11.15 0.61 31.72
N ASP A 175 10.67 1.45 30.81
CA ASP A 175 10.18 1.02 29.50
C ASP A 175 11.36 0.63 28.60
N ASP A 176 11.34 -0.59 28.08
CA ASP A 176 12.30 -1.12 27.10
C ASP A 176 12.41 -0.20 25.87
N SER A 177 11.35 0.55 25.55
CA SER A 177 11.29 1.53 24.47
C SER A 177 12.31 2.67 24.63
N ALA A 178 12.54 3.14 25.87
CA ALA A 178 13.52 4.20 26.12
C ALA A 178 14.96 3.72 25.89
N ARG A 179 15.28 2.52 26.38
CA ARG A 179 16.58 1.87 26.13
C ARG A 179 16.80 1.61 24.64
N ALA A 180 15.76 1.21 23.93
CA ALA A 180 15.76 1.02 22.49
C ALA A 180 16.20 2.27 21.73
N ALA A 181 15.54 3.39 22.07
CA ALA A 181 15.77 4.66 21.40
C ALA A 181 17.19 5.17 21.67
N GLN A 182 17.67 5.06 22.91
CA GLN A 182 19.06 5.38 23.26
C GLN A 182 20.04 4.53 22.45
N LYS A 183 19.80 3.21 22.35
CA LYS A 183 20.69 2.33 21.59
C LYS A 183 20.70 2.64 20.09
N ALA A 184 19.54 3.00 19.54
CA ALA A 184 19.44 3.45 18.15
C ALA A 184 20.24 4.74 17.91
N VAL A 185 20.19 5.70 18.84
CA VAL A 185 21.00 6.92 18.77
C VAL A 185 22.49 6.60 18.83
N GLU A 186 22.92 5.75 19.76
CA GLU A 186 24.33 5.32 19.86
C GLU A 186 24.82 4.70 18.54
N VAL A 187 24.04 3.78 17.96
CA VAL A 187 24.40 3.12 16.69
C VAL A 187 24.46 4.12 15.54
N LEU A 188 23.46 5.00 15.42
CA LEU A 188 23.42 6.01 14.35
C LEU A 188 24.55 7.04 14.49
N ALA A 189 24.89 7.46 15.71
CA ALA A 189 25.96 8.39 16.01
C ALA A 189 27.35 7.76 15.75
N ALA A 190 27.59 6.54 16.24
CA ALA A 190 28.85 5.82 16.00
C ALA A 190 29.11 5.59 14.51
N VAL A 191 28.05 5.27 13.75
CA VAL A 191 28.15 5.14 12.29
C VAL A 191 28.41 6.52 11.65
N ALA A 192 27.96 7.63 12.23
CA ALA A 192 28.17 8.98 11.72
C ALA A 192 29.63 9.43 11.80
N GLU A 193 30.25 9.24 12.95
CA GLU A 193 31.65 9.61 13.20
C GLU A 193 32.59 8.92 12.22
N ILE A 194 32.36 7.64 11.92
CA ILE A 194 33.20 6.85 11.00
C ILE A 194 33.16 7.37 9.57
N ALA A 195 32.02 7.90 9.12
CA ALA A 195 31.93 8.43 7.77
C ALA A 195 32.51 9.84 7.65
N ILE A 196 32.43 10.66 8.71
CA ILE A 196 33.11 11.95 8.75
C ILE A 196 34.63 11.73 8.77
N ALA A 197 35.10 10.68 9.46
CA ALA A 197 36.52 10.35 9.54
C ALA A 197 37.16 9.98 8.19
N GLY A 198 36.37 9.68 7.14
CA GLY A 198 36.71 9.81 5.71
C GLY A 198 37.99 9.15 5.16
N GLY A 199 38.79 8.47 5.98
CA GLY A 199 40.12 8.00 5.65
C GLY A 199 40.20 6.48 5.46
N ALA A 200 41.35 6.02 4.97
CA ALA A 200 41.67 4.60 4.73
C ALA A 200 41.47 3.68 5.96
N GLY A 201 41.36 4.23 7.17
CA GLY A 201 41.00 3.50 8.40
C GLY A 201 39.52 3.12 8.53
N GLY A 202 38.62 3.67 7.69
CA GLY A 202 37.18 3.44 7.79
C GLY A 202 36.75 1.98 7.55
N LEU A 203 37.52 1.21 6.78
CA LEU A 203 37.26 -0.22 6.55
C LEU A 203 37.44 -1.06 7.82
N GLN A 204 38.36 -0.68 8.71
CA GLN A 204 38.60 -1.41 9.95
C GLN A 204 37.56 -1.04 11.03
N ALA A 205 37.16 0.23 11.09
CA ALA A 205 36.10 0.71 11.99
C ALA A 205 34.71 0.15 11.61
N THR A 206 34.42 0.01 10.32
CA THR A 206 33.17 -0.64 9.86
C THR A 206 33.13 -2.14 10.16
N ALA A 207 34.28 -2.82 10.17
CA ALA A 207 34.36 -4.23 10.59
C ALA A 207 34.10 -4.42 12.10
N GLN A 208 34.53 -3.47 12.94
CA GLN A 208 34.23 -3.49 14.38
C GLN A 208 32.77 -3.16 14.72
N LEU A 209 32.06 -2.48 13.83
CA LEU A 209 30.63 -2.19 14.00
C LEU A 209 29.71 -3.31 13.52
N ARG A 210 30.21 -4.34 12.83
CA ARG A 210 29.37 -5.46 12.39
C ARG A 210 28.61 -6.14 13.53
N PRO A 211 29.21 -6.43 14.71
CA PRO A 211 28.49 -6.97 15.86
C PRO A 211 27.38 -6.03 16.32
N SER A 212 27.68 -4.75 16.53
CA SER A 212 26.68 -3.74 16.95
C SER A 212 25.56 -3.55 15.92
N TYR A 213 25.85 -3.69 14.63
CA TYR A 213 24.86 -3.65 13.56
C TYR A 213 24.02 -4.93 13.51
N ILE A 214 24.62 -6.09 13.74
CA ILE A 214 23.90 -7.37 13.88
C ILE A 214 23.04 -7.34 15.13
N ASP A 215 23.51 -6.79 16.25
CA ASP A 215 22.73 -6.61 17.48
C ASP A 215 21.63 -5.58 17.28
N PHE A 216 21.87 -4.53 16.51
CA PHE A 216 20.83 -3.57 16.11
C PHE A 216 19.79 -4.23 15.18
N LEU A 217 20.19 -5.07 14.23
CA LEU A 217 19.27 -5.83 13.38
C LEU A 217 18.56 -6.96 14.16
N ALA A 218 19.24 -7.58 15.12
CA ALA A 218 18.72 -8.56 16.07
C ALA A 218 17.71 -7.89 16.98
N TYR A 219 17.99 -6.66 17.41
CA TYR A 219 17.09 -5.82 18.16
C TYR A 219 15.91 -5.35 17.29
N LEU A 220 16.12 -4.96 16.03
CA LEU A 220 15.02 -4.71 15.10
C LEU A 220 14.21 -5.98 14.82
N THR A 221 14.79 -7.17 14.97
CA THR A 221 14.06 -8.45 14.84
C THR A 221 13.38 -8.91 16.15
N VAL A 222 13.90 -8.55 17.33
CA VAL A 222 13.29 -8.77 18.65
C VAL A 222 12.21 -7.73 18.92
N SER A 223 12.51 -6.47 18.66
CA SER A 223 11.53 -5.40 18.50
C SER A 223 10.56 -5.76 17.38
N SER A 224 10.95 -6.40 16.27
CA SER A 224 10.01 -7.01 15.31
C SER A 224 9.22 -8.17 15.92
N ARG A 225 9.64 -8.84 17.00
CA ARG A 225 8.83 -9.88 17.67
C ARG A 225 7.75 -9.24 18.53
N VAL A 226 8.11 -8.20 19.29
CA VAL A 226 7.16 -7.37 20.04
C VAL A 226 6.23 -6.62 19.07
N TYR A 227 6.76 -6.01 18.02
CA TYR A 227 6.02 -5.47 16.89
C TYR A 227 5.27 -6.53 16.12
N ARG A 228 5.70 -7.80 16.03
CA ARG A 228 4.91 -8.86 15.39
C ARG A 228 3.77 -9.27 16.28
N MET A 229 3.91 -9.22 17.60
CA MET A 229 2.79 -9.47 18.51
C MET A 229 1.81 -8.31 18.44
N TRP A 230 2.31 -7.08 18.47
CA TRP A 230 1.52 -5.86 18.38
C TRP A 230 0.90 -5.67 16.98
N LEU A 231 1.67 -5.80 15.89
CA LEU A 231 1.14 -5.90 14.53
C LEU A 231 0.25 -7.12 14.36
N LYS A 232 0.52 -8.30 14.94
CA LYS A 232 -0.44 -9.42 14.78
C LYS A 232 -1.80 -9.02 15.36
N SER A 233 -1.82 -8.44 16.55
CA SER A 233 -3.07 -7.97 17.16
C SER A 233 -3.74 -6.87 16.33
N GLU A 234 -3.02 -5.79 16.00
CA GLU A 234 -3.62 -4.67 15.27
C GLU A 234 -3.88 -4.98 13.79
N VAL A 235 -2.98 -5.69 13.12
CA VAL A 235 -3.13 -6.08 11.71
C VAL A 235 -4.18 -7.16 11.55
N CYS A 236 -4.36 -8.10 12.48
CA CYS A 236 -5.51 -9.03 12.44
C CYS A 236 -6.82 -8.24 12.56
N SER A 237 -6.95 -7.38 13.57
CA SER A 237 -8.13 -6.51 13.73
C SER A 237 -8.38 -5.64 12.49
N TRP A 238 -7.31 -5.11 11.88
CA TRP A 238 -7.42 -4.34 10.63
C TRP A 238 -7.79 -5.19 9.43
N LEU A 239 -7.20 -6.38 9.26
CA LEU A 239 -7.54 -7.30 8.17
C LEU A 239 -9.01 -7.70 8.26
N GLU A 240 -9.48 -8.04 9.46
CA GLU A 240 -10.87 -8.36 9.73
C GLU A 240 -11.79 -7.19 9.41
N ARG A 241 -11.42 -5.96 9.80
CA ARG A 241 -12.20 -4.76 9.48
C ARG A 241 -12.24 -4.47 7.98
N VAL A 242 -11.12 -4.61 7.27
CA VAL A 242 -11.05 -4.45 5.81
C VAL A 242 -11.84 -5.54 5.10
N GLU A 243 -11.75 -6.79 5.56
CA GLU A 243 -12.50 -7.92 5.03
C GLU A 243 -14.01 -7.75 5.20
N SER A 244 -14.45 -7.28 6.38
CA SER A 244 -15.85 -6.91 6.62
C SER A 244 -16.34 -5.81 5.67
N GLN A 245 -15.53 -4.77 5.41
CA GLN A 245 -15.91 -3.72 4.46
C GLN A 245 -15.99 -4.24 3.02
N LEU A 246 -15.07 -5.12 2.63
CA LEU A 246 -15.08 -5.78 1.33
C LEU A 246 -16.36 -6.63 1.14
N LEU A 247 -16.76 -7.39 2.17
CA LEU A 247 -18.00 -8.16 2.18
C LEU A 247 -19.23 -7.25 2.01
N SER A 248 -19.27 -6.10 2.69
CA SER A 248 -20.35 -5.12 2.50
C SER A 248 -20.43 -4.65 1.05
N ALA A 249 -19.30 -4.28 0.45
CA ALA A 249 -19.27 -3.82 -0.94
C ALA A 249 -19.72 -4.91 -1.94
N HIS A 250 -19.43 -6.19 -1.67
CA HIS A 250 -19.91 -7.30 -2.51
C HIS A 250 -21.43 -7.47 -2.40
N LEU A 251 -21.98 -7.38 -1.18
CA LEU A 251 -23.42 -7.44 -0.96
C LEU A 251 -24.15 -6.29 -1.66
N ASP A 252 -23.63 -5.07 -1.55
CA ASP A 252 -24.21 -3.88 -2.19
C ASP A 252 -24.15 -4.00 -3.74
N SER A 253 -23.01 -4.47 -4.27
CA SER A 253 -22.87 -4.71 -5.72
C SER A 253 -23.84 -5.80 -6.22
N GLN A 254 -24.11 -6.83 -5.42
CA GLN A 254 -25.07 -7.88 -5.76
C GLN A 254 -26.48 -7.32 -5.79
N ASP A 255 -26.85 -6.51 -4.79
CA ASP A 255 -28.16 -5.85 -4.75
C ASP A 255 -28.40 -4.97 -5.97
N ASP A 256 -27.38 -4.25 -6.44
CA ASP A 256 -27.47 -3.46 -7.66
C ASP A 256 -27.65 -4.33 -8.91
N GLN A 257 -27.00 -5.50 -8.98
CA GLN A 257 -27.19 -6.46 -10.08
C GLN A 257 -28.58 -7.07 -10.05
N ASP A 258 -29.04 -7.50 -8.88
CA ASP A 258 -30.36 -8.08 -8.69
C ASP A 258 -31.46 -7.05 -8.98
N ARG A 259 -31.30 -5.78 -8.56
CA ARG A 259 -32.20 -4.68 -8.95
C ARG A 259 -32.25 -4.45 -10.46
N LYS A 260 -31.11 -4.58 -11.15
CA LYS A 260 -31.05 -4.50 -12.63
C LYS A 260 -31.73 -5.71 -13.29
N ASN A 261 -31.62 -6.91 -12.69
CA ASN A 261 -32.25 -8.13 -13.19
C ASN A 261 -33.77 -8.17 -12.92
N ILE A 262 -34.22 -7.49 -11.86
CA ILE A 262 -35.64 -7.25 -11.55
C ILE A 262 -36.27 -6.24 -12.54
N ALA A 263 -35.49 -5.69 -13.49
CA ALA A 263 -36.03 -4.93 -14.61
C ALA A 263 -36.88 -5.82 -15.54
N LEU A 264 -38.13 -6.00 -15.11
CA LEU A 264 -39.33 -6.11 -15.92
C LEU A 264 -39.40 -7.36 -16.82
N PHE A 265 -39.54 -8.51 -16.17
CA PHE A 265 -40.49 -9.51 -16.67
C PHE A 265 -41.90 -8.88 -16.73
N GLY A 266 -42.21 -8.14 -17.80
CA GLY A 266 -43.57 -7.72 -18.11
C GLY A 266 -43.81 -6.26 -18.49
N TYR A 267 -42.90 -5.31 -18.23
CA TYR A 267 -43.00 -3.99 -18.88
C TYR A 267 -42.41 -4.13 -20.28
N LYS A 268 -43.24 -4.58 -21.21
CA LYS A 268 -43.18 -3.93 -22.51
C LYS A 268 -43.64 -2.52 -22.25
N ASN A 269 -42.76 -1.53 -22.40
CA ASN A 269 -43.18 -0.15 -22.58
C ASN A 269 -44.16 -0.15 -23.75
N VAL A 270 -45.46 -0.11 -23.45
CA VAL A 270 -46.52 -0.01 -24.46
C VAL A 270 -46.40 1.33 -25.20
N GLU A 271 -45.67 2.29 -24.63
CA GLU A 271 -45.50 3.64 -25.16
C GLU A 271 -44.53 3.76 -26.35
N ASN A 272 -43.77 2.73 -26.71
CA ASN A 272 -42.80 2.83 -27.82
C ASN A 272 -43.32 2.27 -29.17
N LYS A 273 -44.63 2.33 -29.39
CA LYS A 273 -45.28 1.85 -30.62
C LYS A 273 -46.04 2.91 -31.42
N GLU A 274 -45.78 4.20 -31.20
CA GLU A 274 -46.42 5.29 -31.96
C GLU A 274 -45.50 6.02 -32.96
N SER A 275 -44.24 5.61 -33.11
CA SER A 275 -43.31 6.30 -34.04
C SER A 275 -42.69 5.36 -35.07
N ARG A 276 -43.53 4.70 -35.87
CA ARG A 276 -43.21 4.41 -37.28
C ARG A 276 -44.51 4.24 -38.07
N THR A 277 -44.52 4.94 -39.22
CA THR A 277 -45.55 5.03 -40.27
C THR A 277 -46.81 5.84 -39.96
N SER A 278 -46.66 7.16 -40.13
CA SER A 278 -47.63 7.97 -40.86
C SER A 278 -47.90 7.33 -42.23
N ILE A 279 -49.09 6.75 -42.43
CA ILE A 279 -49.75 6.67 -43.74
C ILE A 279 -51.24 6.91 -43.47
N GLN A 280 -51.74 7.99 -44.07
CA GLN A 280 -53.16 8.32 -44.21
C GLN A 280 -53.96 7.18 -44.85
N GLY A 281 -55.20 7.01 -44.40
CA GLY A 281 -56.25 6.36 -45.18
C GLY A 281 -56.84 5.14 -44.48
N GLY A 282 -58.08 5.29 -44.01
CA GLY A 282 -58.80 4.24 -43.32
C GLY A 282 -59.11 3.05 -44.21
N PHE A 283 -59.15 1.86 -43.61
CA PHE A 283 -59.97 0.72 -44.00
C PHE A 283 -59.95 -0.28 -42.84
N LEU A 284 -61.10 -0.87 -42.51
CA LEU A 284 -61.27 -1.91 -41.49
C LEU A 284 -60.38 -3.13 -41.83
N PRO A 285 -59.64 -3.73 -40.87
CA PRO A 285 -58.88 -4.94 -41.15
C PRO A 285 -59.77 -6.17 -41.00
N GLU A 286 -60.04 -6.79 -42.14
CA GLU A 286 -60.48 -8.16 -42.30
C GLU A 286 -59.44 -9.14 -41.73
N LEU A 287 -59.93 -10.21 -41.11
CA LEU A 287 -59.16 -11.24 -40.42
C LEU A 287 -58.15 -11.92 -41.36
N ASP A 288 -56.86 -11.65 -41.18
CA ASP A 288 -55.79 -12.28 -41.96
C ASP A 288 -55.42 -13.66 -41.34
N PRO A 289 -55.67 -14.80 -42.02
CA PRO A 289 -55.61 -16.14 -41.41
C PRO A 289 -54.21 -16.80 -41.42
N LYS A 290 -53.11 -16.05 -41.62
CA LYS A 290 -51.77 -16.63 -41.83
C LYS A 290 -50.77 -16.44 -40.68
N LEU A 291 -51.24 -16.42 -39.43
CA LEU A 291 -50.34 -16.54 -38.27
C LEU A 291 -50.08 -18.02 -37.96
N THR A 292 -48.81 -18.41 -38.06
CA THR A 292 -48.36 -19.79 -37.87
C THR A 292 -48.76 -20.36 -36.49
N PRO A 293 -49.16 -21.65 -36.41
CA PRO A 293 -49.74 -22.25 -35.19
C PRO A 293 -48.83 -22.20 -33.94
N ARG A 294 -47.52 -22.00 -34.12
CA ARG A 294 -46.54 -22.08 -33.04
C ARG A 294 -46.56 -20.88 -32.07
N ARG A 295 -47.17 -19.75 -32.47
CA ARG A 295 -47.22 -18.54 -31.62
C ARG A 295 -48.49 -18.42 -30.76
N ARG A 296 -49.56 -19.17 -31.05
CA ARG A 296 -50.80 -19.17 -30.24
C ARG A 296 -50.65 -19.95 -28.93
N ILE A 297 -49.82 -20.99 -28.88
CA ILE A 297 -49.66 -21.85 -27.68
C ILE A 297 -48.94 -21.09 -26.54
N ALA A 298 -48.00 -20.21 -26.86
CA ALA A 298 -47.28 -19.43 -25.84
C ALA A 298 -48.15 -18.34 -25.17
N GLN A 299 -49.27 -17.93 -25.78
CA GLN A 299 -50.21 -16.98 -25.17
C GLN A 299 -51.20 -17.64 -24.21
N VAL A 300 -51.52 -18.92 -24.38
CA VAL A 300 -52.46 -19.64 -23.50
C VAL A 300 -51.76 -20.13 -22.22
N LEU A 301 -50.47 -20.48 -22.28
CA LEU A 301 -49.68 -20.96 -21.13
C LEU A 301 -49.32 -19.90 -20.07
N HIS A 302 -49.70 -18.65 -20.26
CA HIS A 302 -49.51 -17.58 -19.28
C HIS A 302 -50.80 -16.96 -18.76
N ALA A 303 -51.97 -17.52 -19.12
CA ALA A 303 -53.27 -16.98 -18.73
C ALA A 303 -53.60 -17.13 -17.23
N ASP A 304 -52.99 -18.07 -16.52
CA ASP A 304 -53.36 -18.39 -15.12
C ASP A 304 -52.38 -17.88 -14.06
N LYS A 305 -51.41 -17.02 -14.42
CA LYS A 305 -50.60 -16.35 -13.41
C LYS A 305 -51.39 -15.18 -12.82
N PRO A 306 -51.71 -15.16 -11.51
CA PRO A 306 -52.47 -14.08 -10.91
C PRO A 306 -51.72 -12.74 -11.09
N THR A 307 -52.29 -11.86 -11.91
CA THR A 307 -51.76 -10.52 -12.14
C THR A 307 -52.22 -9.62 -11.00
N ILE A 308 -51.32 -9.33 -10.07
CA ILE A 308 -51.57 -8.36 -9.01
C ILE A 308 -51.45 -6.96 -9.61
N ASN A 309 -52.57 -6.22 -9.67
CA ASN A 309 -52.61 -4.84 -10.17
C ASN A 309 -52.62 -3.85 -9.00
N LEU A 310 -51.73 -2.86 -9.06
CA LEU A 310 -51.76 -1.69 -8.18
C LEU A 310 -52.88 -0.73 -8.59
N ASP A 311 -53.68 -0.26 -7.63
CA ASP A 311 -54.62 0.83 -7.88
C ASP A 311 -53.85 2.12 -8.21
N LYS A 312 -54.23 2.78 -9.31
CA LYS A 312 -53.66 4.05 -9.77
C LYS A 312 -53.82 5.15 -8.72
N ARG A 313 -54.83 5.07 -7.85
CA ARG A 313 -55.01 6.02 -6.74
C ARG A 313 -53.84 5.96 -5.75
N CYS A 314 -53.37 4.76 -5.42
CA CYS A 314 -52.26 4.56 -4.48
C CYS A 314 -50.94 5.17 -4.99
N LEU A 315 -50.74 5.19 -6.31
CA LEU A 315 -49.58 5.84 -6.92
C LEU A 315 -49.60 7.35 -6.71
N SER A 316 -50.77 7.98 -6.87
CA SER A 316 -50.94 9.43 -6.69
C SER A 316 -50.82 9.88 -5.22
N CYS A 317 -51.21 9.03 -4.26
CA CYS A 317 -51.15 9.36 -2.83
C CYS A 317 -49.73 9.30 -2.24
N SER A 318 -48.83 8.54 -2.86
CA SER A 318 -47.52 8.18 -2.28
C SER A 318 -46.43 9.24 -2.43
N GLY A 319 -46.68 10.33 -3.17
CA GLY A 319 -45.71 11.41 -3.43
C GLY A 319 -44.55 11.02 -4.36
N SER A 320 -44.22 9.73 -4.48
CA SER A 320 -43.26 9.17 -5.45
C SER A 320 -43.79 7.86 -6.03
N PRO A 321 -44.55 7.91 -7.15
CA PRO A 321 -45.11 6.71 -7.77
C PRO A 321 -44.01 5.73 -8.22
N ALA A 322 -42.81 6.23 -8.57
CA ALA A 322 -41.67 5.42 -8.96
C ALA A 322 -41.16 4.54 -7.81
N THR A 323 -41.03 5.11 -6.60
CA THR A 323 -40.57 4.38 -5.41
C THR A 323 -41.59 3.34 -4.97
N THR A 324 -42.89 3.69 -4.99
CA THR A 324 -43.99 2.77 -4.62
C THR A 324 -44.10 1.60 -5.58
N LEU A 325 -43.97 1.84 -6.90
CA LEU A 325 -43.91 0.76 -7.89
C LEU A 325 -42.68 -0.12 -7.71
N ALA A 326 -41.52 0.44 -7.36
CA ALA A 326 -40.32 -0.34 -7.08
C ALA A 326 -40.50 -1.22 -5.82
N GLY A 327 -41.02 -0.66 -4.73
CA GLY A 327 -41.31 -1.40 -3.50
C GLY A 327 -42.36 -2.50 -3.70
N PHE A 328 -43.43 -2.20 -4.44
CA PHE A 328 -44.44 -3.20 -4.80
C PHE A 328 -43.89 -4.30 -5.70
N LYS A 329 -43.05 -3.97 -6.70
CA LYS A 329 -42.37 -4.98 -7.52
C LYS A 329 -41.47 -5.88 -6.68
N LEU A 330 -40.73 -5.32 -5.72
CA LEU A 330 -39.93 -6.10 -4.78
C LEU A 330 -40.77 -6.98 -3.86
N ALA A 331 -41.97 -6.53 -3.49
CA ALA A 331 -42.88 -7.29 -2.62
C ALA A 331 -43.67 -8.39 -3.37
N CYS A 332 -44.03 -8.16 -4.63
CA CYS A 332 -44.85 -9.08 -5.43
C CYS A 332 -44.05 -10.09 -6.24
N LEU A 333 -42.78 -9.79 -6.54
CA LEU A 333 -41.84 -10.80 -7.02
C LEU A 333 -41.33 -11.51 -5.76
N GLN A 334 -41.47 -12.84 -5.69
CA GLN A 334 -40.74 -13.66 -4.72
C GLN A 334 -39.23 -13.44 -4.95
N TYR A 335 -38.70 -12.36 -4.39
CA TYR A 335 -37.32 -11.97 -4.60
C TYR A 335 -36.44 -13.02 -3.94
N SER A 336 -35.90 -13.91 -4.76
CA SER A 336 -34.89 -14.86 -4.36
C SER A 336 -33.54 -14.24 -4.70
N PRO A 337 -32.82 -13.63 -3.73
CA PRO A 337 -31.51 -13.07 -4.00
C PRO A 337 -30.61 -14.13 -4.62
N SER A 338 -29.84 -13.73 -5.63
CA SER A 338 -28.88 -14.64 -6.24
C SER A 338 -27.73 -14.95 -5.27
N ALA A 339 -27.04 -16.06 -5.48
CA ALA A 339 -25.87 -16.40 -4.66
C ALA A 339 -24.67 -15.51 -5.05
N VAL A 340 -23.86 -15.11 -4.06
CA VAL A 340 -22.70 -14.24 -4.21
C VAL A 340 -21.43 -15.08 -4.32
N GLU A 341 -20.62 -14.86 -5.34
CA GLU A 341 -19.29 -15.49 -5.41
C GLU A 341 -18.28 -14.69 -4.58
N TYR A 342 -17.75 -15.29 -3.52
CA TYR A 342 -16.69 -14.72 -2.69
C TYR A 342 -15.55 -15.72 -2.57
N ARG A 343 -14.32 -15.31 -2.89
CA ARG A 343 -13.12 -16.18 -2.89
C ARG A 343 -13.32 -17.50 -3.67
N ARG A 344 -14.01 -17.44 -4.81
CA ARG A 344 -14.33 -18.59 -5.69
C ARG A 344 -15.27 -19.63 -5.07
N VAL A 345 -15.98 -19.28 -4.01
CA VAL A 345 -17.03 -20.09 -3.39
C VAL A 345 -18.33 -19.30 -3.49
N SER A 346 -19.41 -19.97 -3.88
CA SER A 346 -20.73 -19.36 -3.95
C SER A 346 -21.39 -19.42 -2.57
N TYR A 347 -21.79 -18.27 -2.04
CA TYR A 347 -22.45 -18.12 -0.76
C TYR A 347 -23.85 -17.56 -0.94
N SER A 348 -24.78 -18.00 -0.12
CA SER A 348 -26.03 -17.29 0.07
C SER A 348 -25.79 -15.95 0.76
N ARG A 349 -26.71 -15.00 0.55
CA ARG A 349 -26.66 -13.70 1.22
C ARG A 349 -26.63 -13.84 2.75
N ALA A 350 -27.43 -14.75 3.30
CA ALA A 350 -27.50 -14.99 4.73
C ALA A 350 -26.12 -15.44 5.28
N GLU A 351 -25.44 -16.35 4.58
CA GLU A 351 -24.10 -16.82 4.97
C GLU A 351 -23.06 -15.69 4.96
N LEU A 352 -23.07 -14.80 3.95
CA LEU A 352 -22.13 -13.66 3.94
C LEU A 352 -22.43 -12.63 5.02
N ILE A 353 -23.70 -12.41 5.37
CA ILE A 353 -24.09 -11.55 6.48
C ILE A 353 -23.58 -12.14 7.81
N SER A 354 -23.78 -13.45 8.02
CA SER A 354 -23.24 -14.16 9.18
C SER A 354 -21.72 -14.07 9.23
N LEU A 355 -21.03 -14.36 8.12
CA LEU A 355 -19.56 -14.26 8.03
C LEU A 355 -19.05 -12.85 8.36
N ARG A 356 -19.75 -11.81 7.89
CA ARG A 356 -19.41 -10.42 8.21
C ARG A 356 -19.59 -10.13 9.70
N LEU A 357 -20.68 -10.61 10.31
CA LEU A 357 -20.92 -10.44 11.75
C LEU A 357 -19.84 -11.15 12.57
N ASP A 358 -19.45 -12.37 12.19
CA ASP A 358 -18.39 -13.12 12.85
C ASP A 358 -17.05 -12.37 12.82
N LEU A 359 -16.67 -11.80 11.67
CA LEU A 359 -15.46 -10.98 11.54
C LEU A 359 -15.51 -9.71 12.41
N LEU A 360 -16.68 -9.06 12.50
CA LEU A 360 -16.85 -7.87 13.34
C LEU A 360 -16.78 -8.22 14.83
N HIS A 361 -17.32 -9.37 15.25
CA HIS A 361 -17.22 -9.85 16.62
C HIS A 361 -15.78 -10.20 16.99
N GLN A 362 -15.04 -10.90 16.12
CA GLN A 362 -13.61 -11.18 16.31
C GLN A 362 -12.80 -9.89 16.51
N ALA A 363 -13.03 -8.89 15.64
CA ALA A 363 -12.35 -7.61 15.76
C ALA A 363 -12.72 -6.88 17.07
N GLN A 364 -13.97 -7.00 17.53
CA GLN A 364 -14.43 -6.42 18.79
C GLN A 364 -13.80 -7.11 20.01
N GLU A 365 -13.70 -8.44 20.00
CA GLU A 365 -13.05 -9.21 21.08
C GLU A 365 -11.57 -8.89 21.17
N GLN A 366 -10.86 -8.79 20.04
CA GLN A 366 -9.46 -8.39 20.00
C GLN A 366 -9.25 -6.96 20.56
N LEU A 367 -10.15 -6.03 20.26
CA LEU A 367 -10.12 -4.68 20.84
C LEU A 367 -10.35 -4.67 22.35
N LYS A 368 -11.19 -5.57 22.89
CA LYS A 368 -11.42 -5.69 24.34
C LYS A 368 -10.27 -6.39 25.06
N ALA A 369 -9.61 -7.34 24.40
CA ALA A 369 -8.48 -8.08 24.96
C ALA A 369 -7.16 -7.30 24.92
N ALA A 370 -7.07 -6.25 24.11
CA ALA A 370 -5.91 -5.38 24.08
C ALA A 370 -5.77 -4.66 25.44
N PRO A 371 -4.62 -4.78 26.15
CA PRO A 371 -4.38 -4.04 27.37
C PRO A 371 -4.39 -2.53 27.06
N GLY A 372 -5.23 -1.80 27.79
CA GLY A 372 -5.45 -0.36 27.64
C GLY A 372 -4.33 0.51 28.20
#